data_AF-A0A6M3LDY4-F1
#
_entry.id   AF-A0A6M3LDY4-F1
#
_cell.length_a   1.000
_cell.length_b   1.000
_cell.length_c   1.000
_cell.angle_alpha   90.00
_cell.angle_beta   90.00
_cell.angle_gamma   90.00
#
_symmetry.space_group_name_H-M   'P 1'
#
loop_
_entity.id
_entity.type
_entity.pdbx_description
1 polymer ?
#
loop_
_entity_poly.entity_id
_entity_poly.type
_entity_poly.pdbx_seq_one_letter_code
_entity_poly.pdbx_strand_id
1 'polypeptide(L)'
;LENKLRQEIQRGILNSDSIPNIKENVKKIMNVSEFRANAIARTETARAENMGHLDGAKDSGLVLKKYLLITNDERTSNISKAMGEKYGSPEKAISLDEKFHVVVNGKVFEGQAPPFHVHDRDQILFEQVLV
;
A
#
# COMPACT_ATOMS: atom_id res chain seq x y z
N LEU A 1 -1.68 -20.59 8.67
CA LEU A 1 -2.68 -19.91 7.81
C LEU A 1 -2.04 -18.76 7.04
N GLU A 2 -1.34 -17.86 7.74
CA GLU A 2 -0.62 -16.70 7.17
C GLU A 2 0.31 -17.05 5.99
N ASN A 3 1.13 -18.10 6.10
CA ASN A 3 2.02 -18.52 5.01
C ASN A 3 1.26 -18.94 3.74
N LYS A 4 0.05 -19.50 3.87
CA LYS A 4 -0.76 -19.90 2.69
C LYS A 4 -1.34 -18.67 1.99
N LEU A 5 -1.81 -17.69 2.75
CA LEU A 5 -2.31 -16.42 2.20
C LEU A 5 -1.20 -15.68 1.45
N ARG A 6 -0.02 -15.57 2.06
CA ARG A 6 1.15 -14.94 1.43
C ARG A 6 1.54 -15.64 0.12
N GLN A 7 1.63 -16.97 0.14
CA GLN A 7 1.98 -17.75 -1.05
C GLN A 7 0.98 -17.57 -2.19
N GLU A 8 -0.32 -17.56 -1.91
CA GLU A 8 -1.32 -17.35 -2.96
C GLU A 8 -1.30 -15.94 -3.55
N ILE A 9 -1.11 -14.91 -2.72
CA ILE A 9 -0.98 -13.54 -3.23
C ILE A 9 0.28 -13.42 -4.08
N GLN A 10 1.40 -13.97 -3.64
CA GLN A 10 2.64 -13.99 -4.43
C GLN A 10 2.45 -14.70 -5.77
N ARG A 11 1.81 -15.88 -5.78
CA ARG A 11 1.49 -16.60 -7.02
C ARG A 11 0.60 -15.78 -7.94
N GLY A 12 -0.45 -15.16 -7.40
CA GLY A 12 -1.36 -14.32 -8.18
C GLY A 12 -0.63 -13.16 -8.84
N ILE A 13 0.24 -12.46 -8.10
CA ILE A 13 1.05 -11.37 -8.63
C ILE A 13 2.01 -11.88 -9.73
N LEU A 14 2.75 -12.96 -9.48
CA LEU A 14 3.69 -13.54 -10.45
C LEU A 14 3.02 -14.02 -11.74
N ASN A 15 1.78 -14.52 -11.64
CA ASN A 15 1.00 -14.98 -12.78
C ASN A 15 0.22 -13.86 -13.47
N SER A 16 0.31 -12.61 -12.98
CA SER A 16 -0.51 -11.49 -13.44
C SER A 16 -2.03 -11.78 -13.36
N ASP A 17 -2.44 -12.50 -12.32
CA ASP A 17 -3.84 -12.81 -12.06
C ASP A 17 -4.63 -11.54 -11.74
N SER A 18 -5.89 -11.51 -12.21
CA SER A 18 -6.81 -10.44 -11.85
C SER A 18 -7.20 -10.52 -10.35
N ILE A 19 -7.50 -9.37 -9.74
CA ILE A 19 -8.00 -9.30 -8.35
C ILE A 19 -9.21 -10.22 -8.11
N PRO A 20 -10.19 -10.35 -9.02
CA PRO A 20 -11.27 -11.34 -8.87
C PRO A 20 -10.79 -12.80 -8.69
N ASN A 21 -9.73 -13.21 -9.39
CA ASN A 21 -9.16 -14.56 -9.26
C ASN A 21 -8.47 -14.74 -7.91
N ILE A 22 -7.65 -13.76 -7.52
CA ILE A 22 -6.99 -13.75 -6.21
C ILE A 22 -8.02 -13.79 -5.08
N LYS A 23 -9.12 -13.03 -5.20
CA LYS A 23 -10.25 -13.03 -4.26
C LYS A 23 -10.84 -14.44 -4.10
N GLU A 24 -11.08 -15.16 -5.19
CA GLU A 24 -11.66 -16.50 -5.12
C GLU A 24 -10.75 -17.47 -4.35
N ASN A 25 -9.45 -17.40 -4.58
CA ASN A 25 -8.46 -18.22 -3.86
C ASN A 25 -8.37 -17.84 -2.38
N VAL A 26 -8.36 -16.55 -2.06
CA VAL A 26 -8.40 -16.05 -0.67
C VAL A 26 -9.67 -16.54 0.04
N LYS A 27 -10.83 -16.47 -0.62
CA LYS A 27 -12.11 -16.96 -0.06
C LYS A 27 -12.02 -18.44 0.31
N LYS A 28 -11.49 -19.27 -0.59
CA LYS A 28 -11.33 -20.73 -0.38
C LYS A 28 -10.39 -21.05 0.78
N ILE A 29 -9.27 -20.34 0.90
CA ILE A 29 -8.22 -20.64 1.91
C ILE A 29 -8.59 -20.10 3.28
N MET A 30 -9.16 -18.91 3.32
CA MET A 30 -9.46 -18.22 4.58
C MET A 30 -10.85 -18.55 5.12
N ASN A 31 -11.71 -19.18 4.30
CA ASN A 31 -13.10 -19.48 4.63
C ASN A 31 -13.86 -18.25 5.17
N VAL A 32 -13.72 -17.12 4.46
CA VAL A 32 -14.34 -15.83 4.84
C VAL A 32 -15.45 -15.45 3.87
N SER A 33 -16.27 -14.46 4.25
CA SER A 33 -17.25 -13.88 3.34
C SER A 33 -16.59 -13.28 2.10
N GLU A 34 -17.33 -13.22 1.00
CA GLU A 34 -16.82 -12.66 -0.25
C GLU A 34 -16.36 -11.20 -0.10
N PHE A 35 -17.09 -10.40 0.67
CA PHE A 35 -16.71 -9.03 0.97
C PHE A 35 -15.34 -8.96 1.68
N ARG A 36 -15.13 -9.81 2.69
CA ARG A 36 -13.85 -9.88 3.40
C ARG A 36 -12.72 -10.41 2.51
N ALA A 37 -12.99 -11.43 1.69
CA ALA A 37 -12.01 -11.95 0.75
C ALA A 37 -11.54 -10.88 -0.25
N ASN A 38 -12.47 -10.07 -0.75
CA ASN A 38 -12.16 -8.97 -1.66
C ASN A 38 -11.34 -7.86 -0.98
N ALA A 39 -11.68 -7.52 0.27
CA ALA A 39 -10.91 -6.55 1.05
C ALA A 39 -9.47 -7.02 1.27
N ILE A 40 -9.29 -8.28 1.69
CA ILE A 40 -7.98 -8.89 1.90
C ILE A 40 -7.18 -8.91 0.59
N ALA A 41 -7.76 -9.44 -0.49
CA ALA A 41 -7.08 -9.54 -1.78
C ALA A 41 -6.58 -8.17 -2.26
N ARG A 42 -7.43 -7.13 -2.21
CA ARG A 42 -7.05 -5.78 -2.61
C ARG A 42 -5.98 -5.17 -1.71
N THR A 43 -6.16 -5.26 -0.39
CA THR A 43 -5.24 -4.65 0.58
C THR A 43 -3.87 -5.31 0.54
N GLU A 44 -3.81 -6.64 0.47
CA GLU A 44 -2.52 -7.33 0.47
C GLU A 44 -1.80 -7.25 -0.88
N THR A 45 -2.53 -7.22 -2.00
CA THR A 45 -1.92 -6.99 -3.32
C THR A 45 -1.32 -5.58 -3.39
N ALA A 46 -2.09 -4.55 -3.00
CA ALA A 46 -1.60 -3.17 -2.97
C ALA A 46 -0.42 -2.98 -1.99
N ARG A 47 -0.42 -3.71 -0.86
CA ARG A 47 0.71 -3.71 0.08
C ARG A 47 1.96 -4.28 -0.57
N ALA A 48 1.84 -5.43 -1.24
CA ALA A 48 2.96 -6.08 -1.90
C ALA A 48 3.54 -5.20 -3.02
N GLU A 49 2.70 -4.58 -3.84
CA GLU A 49 3.12 -3.67 -4.92
C GLU A 49 3.87 -2.45 -4.37
N ASN A 50 3.29 -1.74 -3.39
CA ASN A 50 3.92 -0.55 -2.81
C ASN A 50 5.24 -0.87 -2.09
N MET A 51 5.31 -2.01 -1.40
CA MET A 51 6.57 -2.46 -0.79
C MET A 51 7.61 -2.84 -1.83
N GLY A 52 7.22 -3.55 -2.89
CA GLY A 52 8.13 -3.88 -3.99
C GLY A 52 8.67 -2.64 -4.70
N HIS A 53 7.84 -1.61 -4.90
CA HIS A 53 8.29 -0.32 -5.41
C HIS A 53 9.31 0.35 -4.49
N LEU A 54 9.07 0.35 -3.17
CA LEU A 54 10.00 0.90 -2.19
C LEU A 54 11.34 0.15 -2.19
N ASP A 55 11.30 -1.17 -2.20
CA ASP A 55 12.50 -2.00 -2.24
C ASP A 55 13.29 -1.75 -3.53
N GLY A 56 12.60 -1.71 -4.68
CA GLY A 56 13.23 -1.36 -5.96
C GLY A 56 13.85 0.05 -5.98
N ALA A 57 13.20 1.03 -5.34
CA ALA A 57 13.75 2.37 -5.19
C ALA A 57 15.02 2.40 -4.33
N LYS A 58 15.07 1.64 -3.23
CA LYS A 58 16.26 1.50 -2.38
C LYS A 58 17.41 0.80 -3.12
N ASP A 59 17.09 -0.26 -3.86
CA ASP A 59 18.07 -1.05 -4.61
C ASP A 59 18.61 -0.34 -5.85
N SER A 60 17.92 0.71 -6.32
CA SER A 60 18.32 1.47 -7.51
C SER A 60 19.67 2.20 -7.38
N GLY A 61 20.12 2.46 -6.14
CA GLY A 61 21.31 3.27 -5.85
C GLY A 61 21.13 4.78 -6.10
N LEU A 62 19.93 5.23 -6.48
CA LEU A 62 19.62 6.65 -6.66
C LEU A 62 19.33 7.33 -5.32
N VAL A 63 19.68 8.61 -5.21
CA VAL A 63 19.31 9.44 -4.06
C VAL A 63 17.87 9.92 -4.23
N LEU A 64 16.93 9.12 -3.70
CA LEU A 64 15.49 9.35 -3.82
C LEU A 64 14.87 9.74 -2.48
N LYS A 65 13.78 10.50 -2.56
CA LYS A 65 12.79 10.68 -1.49
C LYS A 65 11.47 10.06 -1.91
N LYS A 66 10.60 9.77 -0.95
CA LYS A 66 9.26 9.22 -1.20
C LYS A 66 8.16 10.16 -0.74
N TYR A 67 7.05 10.15 -1.47
CA TYR A 67 5.82 10.86 -1.13
C TYR A 67 4.60 10.03 -1.55
N LEU A 68 3.41 10.50 -1.24
CA LEU A 68 2.16 9.77 -1.47
C LEU A 68 1.36 10.35 -2.63
N LEU A 69 0.87 9.48 -3.50
CA LEU A 69 -0.23 9.79 -4.40
C LEU A 69 -1.53 9.29 -3.77
N ILE A 70 -2.38 10.22 -3.34
CA ILE A 70 -3.66 9.90 -2.74
C ILE A 70 -4.74 9.80 -3.82
N THR A 71 -5.47 8.69 -3.82
CA THR A 71 -6.71 8.63 -4.61
C THR A 71 -7.76 9.45 -3.89
N ASN A 72 -8.17 10.60 -4.44
CA ASN A 72 -9.10 11.52 -3.79
C ASN A 72 -10.51 11.43 -4.39
N ASP A 73 -11.36 10.57 -3.81
CA ASP A 73 -12.77 10.42 -4.15
C ASP A 73 -13.64 10.25 -2.89
N GLU A 74 -14.92 9.99 -3.06
CA GLU A 74 -15.89 9.82 -1.97
C GLU A 74 -15.55 8.68 -0.99
N ARG A 75 -14.67 7.75 -1.38
CA ARG A 75 -14.28 6.58 -0.59
C ARG A 75 -12.95 6.81 0.15
N THR A 76 -12.30 7.95 -0.06
CA THR A 76 -11.01 8.28 0.56
C THR A 76 -11.19 8.47 2.05
N SER A 77 -10.50 7.65 2.83
CA SER A 77 -10.55 7.68 4.28
C SER A 77 -9.98 8.98 4.84
N ASN A 78 -10.39 9.37 6.05
CA ASN A 78 -9.77 10.50 6.76
C ASN A 78 -8.28 10.28 7.02
N ILE A 79 -7.83 9.01 7.09
CA ILE A 79 -6.42 8.64 7.25
C ILE A 79 -5.66 8.98 5.97
N SER A 80 -6.15 8.54 4.81
CA SER A 80 -5.58 8.87 3.49
C SER A 80 -5.55 10.37 3.23
N LYS A 81 -6.62 11.09 3.63
CA LYS A 81 -6.66 12.56 3.53
C LYS A 81 -5.57 13.22 4.39
N ALA A 82 -5.43 12.82 5.65
CA ALA A 82 -4.38 13.34 6.54
C ALA A 82 -2.97 12.99 6.04
N MET A 83 -2.78 11.78 5.53
CA MET A 83 -1.52 11.35 4.92
C MET A 83 -1.19 12.19 3.67
N GLY A 84 -2.17 12.46 2.80
CA GLY A 84 -2.00 13.34 1.64
C GLY A 84 -1.72 14.78 2.00
N GLU A 85 -2.39 15.32 3.01
CA GLU A 85 -2.12 16.66 3.48
C GLU A 85 -0.68 16.81 3.96
N LYS A 86 -0.13 15.78 4.63
CA LYS A 86 1.22 15.81 5.18
C LYS A 86 2.31 15.40 4.18
N TYR A 87 2.01 14.52 3.23
CA TYR A 87 3.02 13.85 2.38
C TYR A 87 2.62 13.75 0.90
N GLY A 88 1.58 14.45 0.46
CA GLY A 88 0.95 14.27 -0.85
C GLY A 88 1.62 14.98 -2.04
N SER A 89 2.85 15.45 -1.89
CA SER A 89 3.56 16.18 -2.96
C SER A 89 5.09 15.99 -2.86
N PRO A 90 5.84 16.21 -3.95
CA PRO A 90 7.30 16.10 -3.96
C PRO A 90 7.99 17.01 -2.92
N GLU A 91 7.46 18.20 -2.65
CA GLU A 91 8.02 19.13 -1.65
C GLU A 91 7.87 18.60 -0.22
N LYS A 92 6.89 17.71 -0.01
CA LYS A 92 6.61 17.04 1.26
C LYS A 92 7.24 15.64 1.32
N ALA A 93 8.10 15.30 0.36
CA ALA A 93 8.73 14.00 0.31
C ALA A 93 9.70 13.80 1.47
N ILE A 94 9.67 12.59 2.03
CA ILE A 94 10.50 12.15 3.15
C ILE A 94 11.57 11.16 2.68
N SER A 95 12.54 10.85 3.53
CA SER A 95 13.56 9.83 3.21
C SER A 95 12.92 8.46 2.96
N LEU A 96 13.52 7.62 2.11
CA LEU A 96 13.02 6.26 1.82
C LEU A 96 12.87 5.40 3.09
N ASP A 97 13.70 5.63 4.10
CA ASP A 97 13.68 4.87 5.37
C ASP A 97 12.72 5.44 6.41
N GLU A 98 12.25 6.68 6.23
CA GLU A 98 11.34 7.32 7.16
C GLU A 98 9.93 6.74 7.00
N LYS A 99 9.23 6.51 8.12
CA LYS A 99 7.82 6.08 8.07
C LYS A 99 6.91 7.29 7.86
N PHE A 100 5.88 7.11 7.05
CA PHE A 100 4.72 8.00 7.07
C PHE A 100 4.03 7.90 8.43
N HIS A 101 3.56 9.03 8.96
CA HIS A 101 2.94 9.08 10.29
C HIS A 101 1.89 10.20 10.39
N VAL A 102 0.67 9.84 10.80
CA VAL A 102 -0.42 10.78 11.15
C VAL A 102 -1.20 10.29 12.37
N VAL A 103 -1.87 11.23 13.05
CA VAL A 103 -2.81 10.93 14.13
C VAL A 103 -4.22 11.33 13.69
N VAL A 104 -5.15 10.38 13.69
CA VAL A 104 -6.56 10.62 13.32
C VAL A 104 -7.44 10.08 14.44
N ASN A 105 -8.32 10.93 14.98
CA ASN A 105 -9.21 10.59 16.10
C ASN A 105 -8.48 9.98 17.31
N GLY A 106 -7.29 10.52 17.64
CA GLY A 106 -6.46 10.04 18.75
C GLY A 106 -5.74 8.71 18.51
N LYS A 107 -5.83 8.13 17.29
CA LYS A 107 -5.12 6.91 16.90
C LYS A 107 -3.98 7.23 15.96
N VAL A 108 -2.84 6.58 16.20
CA VAL A 108 -1.64 6.68 15.36
C VAL A 108 -1.76 5.74 14.17
N PHE A 109 -1.47 6.25 12.98
CA PHE A 109 -1.31 5.48 11.75
C PHE A 109 0.08 5.73 11.20
N GLU A 110 0.86 4.66 11.07
CA GLU A 110 2.22 4.72 10.54
C GLU A 110 2.55 3.54 9.62
N GLY A 111 3.49 3.75 8.69
CA GLY A 111 3.94 2.70 7.78
C GLY A 111 5.03 3.17 6.81
N GLN A 112 5.74 2.21 6.22
CA GLN A 112 6.78 2.50 5.20
C GLN A 112 6.19 2.87 3.84
N ALA A 113 5.03 2.29 3.49
CA ALA A 113 4.27 2.57 2.29
C ALA A 113 2.78 2.23 2.54
N PRO A 114 1.85 2.70 1.67
CA PRO A 114 0.46 2.27 1.70
C PRO A 114 0.31 0.75 1.52
N PRO A 115 -0.83 0.15 1.90
CA PRO A 115 -2.01 0.78 2.49
C PRO A 115 -1.88 1.01 4.00
N PHE A 116 -2.38 2.15 4.48
CA PHE A 116 -2.46 2.52 5.91
C PHE A 116 -3.81 2.15 6.55
N HIS A 117 -4.82 1.88 5.72
CA HIS A 117 -6.15 1.43 6.14
C HIS A 117 -6.68 0.37 5.15
N VAL A 118 -7.67 -0.41 5.57
CA VAL A 118 -8.36 -1.36 4.67
C VAL A 118 -9.01 -0.58 3.51
N HIS A 119 -8.93 -1.13 2.29
CA HIS A 119 -9.41 -0.51 1.05
C HIS A 119 -8.72 0.79 0.61
N ASP A 120 -7.63 1.17 1.27
CA ASP A 120 -6.74 2.21 0.79
C ASP A 120 -6.20 1.86 -0.62
N ARG A 121 -6.09 2.88 -1.46
CA ARG A 121 -5.66 2.82 -2.88
C ARG A 121 -4.53 3.80 -3.16
N ASP A 122 -3.93 4.35 -2.13
CA ASP A 122 -2.85 5.30 -2.25
C ASP A 122 -1.58 4.57 -2.73
N GLN A 123 -0.72 5.31 -3.42
CA GLN A 123 0.52 4.79 -3.98
C GLN A 123 1.72 5.56 -3.45
N ILE A 124 2.84 4.87 -3.28
CA ILE A 124 4.13 5.52 -3.07
C ILE A 124 4.69 6.00 -4.42
N LEU A 125 5.16 7.24 -4.44
CA LEU A 125 5.92 7.83 -5.55
C LEU A 125 7.29 8.26 -5.06
N PHE A 126 8.23 8.43 -5.99
CA PHE A 126 9.61 8.78 -5.71
C PHE A 126 10.02 10.04 -6.46
N GLU A 127 10.79 10.88 -5.79
CA GLU A 127 11.38 12.10 -6.34
C GLU A 127 12.90 11.99 -6.22
N GLN A 128 13.62 12.28 -7.30
CA GLN A 128 15.07 12.33 -7.28
C GLN A 128 15.56 13.66 -6.70
N VAL A 129 16.45 13.59 -5.71
CA VAL A 129 17.08 14.79 -5.18
C VAL A 129 18.24 15.14 -6.11
N LEU A 130 18.12 16.25 -6.85
CA LEU A 130 19.25 16.82 -7.58
C LEU A 130 20.24 17.38 -6.55
N VAL A 131 21.47 16.86 -6.59
CA VAL A 131 22.61 17.28 -5.76
C VAL A 131 23.42 18.32 -6.51
#